data_AF-A0A938ZT57-F1
#
_entry.id   AF-A0A938ZT57-F1
#
_cell.length_a   1.000
_cell.length_b   1.000
_cell.length_c   1.000
_cell.angle_alpha   90.00
_cell.angle_beta   90.00
_cell.angle_gamma   90.00
#
_symmetry.space_group_name_H-M   'P 1'
#
loop_
_entity.id
_entity.type
_entity.pdbx_description
1 polymer ?
#
loop_
_entity_poly.entity_id
_entity_poly.type
_entity_poly.pdbx_seq_one_letter_code
_entity_poly.pdbx_strand_id
1 'polypeptide(L)' 'MNSNVSTEEIVIVLAGVEQTLRLIQATPEYRRLQTSKHFTTSNDLVLNDAIQSISEVLDGIEKVQLANSSDEY' A
#
# COMPACT_ATOMS: atom_id res chain seq x y z
N MET A 1 16.64 17.20 5.43
CA MET A 1 15.24 17.59 5.67
C MET A 1 14.79 16.81 6.89
N ASN A 2 14.50 17.48 8.01
CA ASN A 2 13.83 16.83 9.13
C ASN A 2 12.35 16.77 8.78
N SER A 3 11.92 15.68 8.17
CA SER A 3 10.51 15.46 7.88
C SER A 3 9.88 14.91 9.16
N ASN A 4 9.33 15.79 10.00
CA ASN A 4 8.44 15.37 11.08
C ASN A 4 7.09 15.02 10.46
N VAL A 5 6.97 13.79 9.96
CA VAL A 5 5.69 13.21 9.52
C VAL A 5 5.13 12.43 10.71
N SER A 6 3.93 12.79 11.16
CA SER A 6 3.20 12.08 12.21
C SER A 6 2.75 10.69 11.75
N THR A 7 2.47 9.80 12.70
CA THR A 7 1.92 8.47 12.39
C THR A 7 0.62 8.57 11.60
N GLU A 8 -0.25 9.55 11.93
CA GLU A 8 -1.50 9.78 11.21
C GLU A 8 -1.26 10.17 9.74
N GLU A 9 -0.30 11.07 9.49
CA GLU A 9 0.07 11.44 8.12
C GLU A 9 0.67 10.27 7.33
N ILE A 10 1.45 9.39 7.98
CA ILE A 10 1.96 8.16 7.36
C ILE A 10 0.78 7.27 6.93
N VAL A 11 -0.18 7.02 7.83
CA VAL A 11 -1.35 6.17 7.56
C VAL A 11 -2.18 6.77 6.42
N ILE A 12 -2.47 8.07 6.45
CA ILE A 12 -3.24 8.76 5.42
C ILE A 12 -2.60 8.60 4.04
N VAL A 13 -1.27 8.81 3.95
CA VAL A 13 -0.55 8.68 2.69
C VAL A 13 -0.59 7.24 2.18
N LEU A 14 -0.26 6.26 3.04
CA LEU A 14 -0.22 4.86 2.63
C LEU A 14 -1.60 4.33 2.21
N ALA A 15 -2.65 4.63 2.98
CA ALA A 15 -4.02 4.26 2.65
C ALA A 15 -4.49 4.94 1.34
N GLY A 16 -4.14 6.22 1.14
CA GLY A 16 -4.44 6.93 -0.10
C GLY A 16 -3.74 6.33 -1.32
N VAL A 17 -2.48 5.90 -1.17
CA VAL A 17 -1.75 5.18 -2.24
C VAL A 17 -2.42 3.85 -2.52
N GLU A 18 -2.67 3.01 -1.50
CA GLU A 18 -3.33 1.72 -1.66
C GLU A 18 -4.66 1.84 -2.42
N GLN A 19 -5.51 2.77 -2.01
CA GLN A 19 -6.80 3.02 -2.65
C GLN A 19 -6.64 3.47 -4.11
N THR A 20 -5.67 4.35 -4.38
CA THR A 20 -5.36 4.80 -5.74
C THR A 20 -4.89 3.64 -6.63
N LEU A 21 -4.04 2.75 -6.11
CA LEU A 21 -3.59 1.56 -6.85
C LEU A 21 -4.75 0.61 -7.12
N ARG A 22 -5.66 0.40 -6.17
CA ARG A 22 -6.90 -0.40 -6.37
C ARG A 22 -7.77 0.19 -7.48
N LEU A 23 -7.92 1.51 -7.53
CA LEU A 23 -8.63 2.19 -8.62
C LEU A 23 -7.96 1.93 -9.97
N ILE A 24 -6.63 2.06 -10.05
CA ILE A 24 -5.87 1.77 -11.27
C ILE A 24 -6.05 0.31 -11.69
N GLN A 25 -5.94 -0.64 -10.77
CA GLN A 25 -6.10 -2.07 -11.01
C GLN A 25 -7.50 -2.41 -11.58
N ALA A 26 -8.52 -1.67 -11.15
CA ALA A 26 -9.88 -1.85 -11.64
C ALA A 26 -10.08 -1.35 -13.09
N THR A 27 -9.19 -0.50 -13.62
CA THR A 27 -9.33 0.04 -14.98
C THR A 27 -9.10 -1.02 -16.07
N PRO A 28 -9.89 -1.03 -17.15
CA PRO A 28 -9.63 -1.86 -18.33
C PRO A 28 -8.25 -1.60 -18.94
N GLU A 29 -7.78 -0.34 -18.92
CA GLU A 29 -6.49 0.10 -19.44
C GLU A 29 -5.35 -0.63 -18.75
N TYR A 30 -5.32 -0.62 -17.42
CA TYR A 30 -4.28 -1.30 -16.67
C TYR A 30 -4.34 -2.82 -16.86
N ARG A 31 -5.54 -3.42 -16.86
CA ARG A 31 -5.70 -4.86 -17.12
C ARG A 31 -5.14 -5.26 -18.48
N ARG A 32 -5.36 -4.45 -19.53
CA ARG A 32 -4.76 -4.67 -20.86
C ARG A 32 -3.24 -4.60 -20.86
N LEU A 33 -2.66 -3.70 -20.06
CA LEU A 33 -1.20 -3.62 -19.91
C LEU A 33 -0.66 -4.87 -19.20
N GLN A 34 -1.25 -5.26 -18.07
CA GLN A 34 -0.78 -6.39 -17.26
C GLN A 34 -0.91 -7.74 -17.98
N THR A 35 -1.94 -7.95 -18.81
CA THR A 35 -2.12 -9.21 -19.57
C THR A 35 -1.29 -9.27 -20.86
N SER A 36 -0.55 -8.21 -21.19
CA SER A 36 0.32 -8.18 -22.36
C SER A 36 1.46 -9.18 -22.21
N LYS A 37 1.80 -9.89 -23.29
CA LYS A 37 3.01 -10.73 -23.36
C LYS A 37 4.33 -9.96 -23.18
N HIS A 38 4.28 -8.64 -23.26
CA HIS A 38 5.42 -7.74 -23.05
C HIS A 38 5.50 -7.22 -21.61
N PHE A 39 4.49 -7.47 -20.78
CA PHE A 39 4.54 -7.12 -19.37
C PHE A 39 5.48 -8.08 -18.67
N THR A 40 6.61 -7.55 -18.19
CA THR A 40 7.60 -8.30 -17.43
C THR A 40 8.18 -7.38 -16.37
N THR A 41 8.45 -7.94 -15.21
CA THR A 41 9.15 -7.28 -14.11
C THR A 41 10.25 -8.23 -13.63
N SER A 42 11.30 -7.68 -13.01
CA SER A 42 12.47 -8.50 -12.64
C SER A 42 12.16 -9.61 -11.63
N ASN A 43 11.03 -9.52 -10.92
CA ASN A 43 10.61 -10.45 -9.85
C ASN A 43 9.17 -10.96 -10.05
N ASP A 44 8.66 -10.97 -11.29
CA ASP A 44 7.29 -11.40 -11.63
C ASP A 44 6.17 -10.68 -10.84
N LEU A 45 6.47 -9.48 -10.35
CA LEU A 45 5.54 -8.62 -9.64
C LEU A 45 4.47 -8.05 -10.57
N VAL A 46 3.26 -8.00 -10.04
CA VAL A 46 2.08 -7.32 -10.58
C VAL A 46 1.62 -6.22 -9.61
N LEU A 47 0.74 -5.32 -10.05
CA LEU A 47 0.24 -4.24 -9.19
C LEU A 47 -0.44 -4.74 -7.91
N ASN A 48 -1.00 -5.96 -7.95
CA ASN A 48 -1.58 -6.58 -6.77
C ASN A 48 -0.56 -6.79 -5.65
N ASP A 49 0.70 -7.10 -5.98
CA ASP A 49 1.75 -7.33 -4.98
C ASP A 49 2.12 -6.03 -4.25
N ALA A 50 2.11 -4.90 -4.98
CA ALA A 50 2.30 -3.59 -4.38
C ALA A 50 1.14 -3.21 -3.44
N ILE A 51 -0.11 -3.48 -3.86
CA ILE A 51 -1.31 -3.26 -3.02
C ILE A 51 -1.21 -4.10 -1.74
N GLN A 52 -0.89 -5.40 -1.88
CA GLN A 52 -0.74 -6.30 -0.75
C GLN A 52 0.36 -5.83 0.21
N SER A 53 1.52 -5.45 -0.33
CA SER A 53 2.64 -4.95 0.48
C SER A 53 2.27 -3.72 1.31
N ILE A 54 1.51 -2.77 0.72
CA ILE A 54 1.06 -1.58 1.44
C ILE A 54 0.03 -1.94 2.52
N SER A 55 -0.92 -2.83 2.20
CA SER A 55 -1.90 -3.32 3.17
C SER A 55 -1.23 -4.00 4.37
N GLU A 56 -0.23 -4.85 4.15
CA GLU A 56 0.51 -5.51 5.22
C GLU A 56 1.28 -4.52 6.10
N VAL A 57 1.81 -3.44 5.52
CA VAL A 57 2.46 -2.36 6.27
C VAL A 57 1.45 -1.57 7.11
N LEU A 58 0.29 -1.23 6.55
CA LEU A 58 -0.80 -0.55 7.27
C LEU A 58 -1.28 -1.38 8.47
N ASP A 59 -1.53 -2.68 8.27
CA ASP A 59 -1.89 -3.60 9.35
C ASP A 59 -0.81 -3.66 10.44
N GLY A 60 0.47 -3.62 10.04
CA GLY A 60 1.61 -3.56 10.97
C GLY A 60 1.60 -2.29 11.83
N ILE A 61 1.31 -1.14 11.22
CA ILE A 61 1.20 0.15 11.92
C ILE A 61 0.03 0.11 12.92
N GLU A 62 -1.13 -0.38 12.49
CA GLU A 62 -2.32 -0.50 13.35
C GLU A 62 -2.02 -1.37 14.59
N LYS A 63 -1.36 -2.51 14.42
CA LYS A 63 -0.96 -3.38 15.53
C LYS A 63 -0.07 -2.67 16.55
N VAL A 64 0.88 -1.85 16.10
CA VAL A 64 1.74 -1.05 17.00
C VAL A 64 0.91 0.00 17.75
N GLN A 65 0.01 0.70 17.06
CA GLN A 65 -0.86 1.70 17.70
C GLN A 65 -1.79 1.07 18.76
N LEU A 66 -2.35 -0.10 18.48
CA LEU A 66 -3.19 -0.85 19.43
C LEU A 66 -2.40 -1.32 20.65
N ALA A 67 -1.18 -1.85 20.44
CA ALA A 67 -0.31 -2.26 21.55
C ALA A 67 0.01 -1.08 22.47
N ASN A 68 0.45 0.04 21.89
CA ASN A 68 0.77 1.25 22.67
C ASN A 68 -0.44 1.82 23.42
N SER A 69 -1.65 1.76 22.83
CA SER A 69 -2.88 2.21 23.51
C SER A 69 -3.30 1.29 24.65
N SER A 70 -2.89 0.02 24.62
CA SER A 70 -3.20 -0.98 25.64
C SER A 70 -2.23 -0.95 26.81
N ASP A 71 -0.98 -0.52 26.58
CA ASP A 71 0.05 -0.34 27.61
C ASP A 71 -0.16 0.93 28.46
N GLU A 72 -1.07 1.83 28.05
CA GLU A 72 -1.43 3.05 28.78
C GLU A 72 -2.53 2.84 29.85
N TYR A 73 -3.01 1.60 30.03
CA TYR A 73 -4.01 1.18 31.03
C TYR A 73 -3.47 0.14 32.01
#